data_AF-A0A2V7BIM2-F1
#
_entry.id   AF-A0A2V7BIM2-F1
#
_cell.length_a   1.000
_cell.length_b   1.000
_cell.length_c   1.000
_cell.angle_alpha   90.00
_cell.angle_beta   90.00
_cell.angle_gamma   90.00
#
_symmetry.space_group_name_H-M   'P 1'
#
loop_
_entity.id
_entity.type
_entity.pdbx_description
1 polymer ?
#
loop_
_entity_poly.entity_id
_entity_poly.type
_entity_poly.pdbx_seq_one_letter_code
_entity_poly.pdbx_strand_id
1 'polypeptide(L)' 'MREIEDAGDDPTLKETFAKELETFGFVLNTTKVQAHTPGIMKAAKQLSAAVDRSGLLSRELLALVYLRVALINGCPF' A
#
# COMPACT_ATOMS: atom_id res chain seq x y z
N MET A 1 11.97 -3.77 15.80
CA MET A 1 11.28 -2.87 14.85
C MET A 1 9.96 -2.49 15.49
N ARG A 2 9.66 -1.19 15.63
CA ARG A 2 8.44 -0.70 16.29
C ARG A 2 7.47 -0.22 15.22
N GLU A 3 6.21 -0.60 15.29
CA GLU A 3 5.17 -0.12 14.37
C GLU A 3 5.09 1.43 14.36
N ILE A 4 4.95 2.01 13.17
CA ILE A 4 4.74 3.46 13.00
C ILE A 4 3.25 3.72 12.91
N GLU A 5 2.68 4.22 14.00
CA GLU A 5 1.25 4.53 14.13
C GLU A 5 0.94 6.00 13.84
N ASP A 6 1.95 6.88 13.91
CA ASP A 6 1.82 8.32 13.67
C ASP A 6 2.80 8.79 12.60
N ALA A 7 2.35 9.70 11.74
CA ALA A 7 3.12 10.23 10.63
C ALA A 7 4.23 11.23 11.05
N GLY A 8 4.21 11.71 12.30
CA GLY A 8 5.13 12.73 12.80
C GLY A 8 5.08 13.98 11.93
N ASP A 9 6.26 14.47 11.52
CA ASP A 9 6.39 15.61 10.60
C ASP A 9 6.77 15.23 9.17
N ASP A 10 6.84 13.94 8.85
CA ASP A 10 7.18 13.50 7.49
C ASP A 10 6.00 13.77 6.52
N PRO A 11 6.18 14.60 5.49
CA PRO A 11 5.11 14.96 4.58
C PRO A 11 4.61 13.77 3.75
N THR A 12 5.48 12.81 3.43
CA THR A 12 5.12 11.60 2.67
C THR A 12 4.22 10.69 3.51
N LEU A 13 4.55 10.53 4.79
CA LEU A 13 3.73 9.76 5.71
C LEU A 13 2.38 10.45 5.97
N LYS A 14 2.36 11.77 6.20
CA LYS A 14 1.12 12.54 6.42
C LYS A 14 0.13 12.35 5.27
N GLU A 15 0.59 12.57 4.03
CA GLU A 15 -0.24 12.41 2.83
C GLU A 15 -0.77 10.98 2.70
N THR A 16 0.11 9.99 2.85
CA THR A 16 -0.24 8.58 2.69
C THR A 16 -1.21 8.10 3.76
N PHE A 17 -0.97 8.44 5.02
CA PHE A 17 -1.78 8.00 6.15
C PHE A 17 -3.16 8.64 6.07
N ALA A 18 -3.26 9.92 5.73
CA ALA A 18 -4.55 10.59 5.53
C ALA A 18 -5.39 9.90 4.44
N LYS A 19 -4.78 9.57 3.31
CA LYS A 19 -5.48 8.86 2.22
C LYS A 19 -5.96 7.46 2.62
N GLU A 20 -5.16 6.72 3.38
CA GLU A 20 -5.56 5.39 3.87
C GLU A 20 -6.64 5.47 4.95
N LEU A 21 -6.57 6.46 5.83
CA LEU A 21 -7.63 6.72 6.80
C LEU A 21 -8.95 7.07 6.10
N GLU A 22 -8.92 7.89 5.06
CA GLU A 22 -10.10 8.21 4.24
C GLU A 22 -10.67 6.97 3.54
N THR A 23 -9.80 6.12 2.97
CA THR A 23 -10.23 4.99 2.13
C THR A 23 -10.63 3.76 2.94
N PHE A 24 -9.89 3.46 4.01
CA PHE A 24 -9.99 2.19 4.75
C PHE A 24 -10.43 2.40 6.21
N GLY A 25 -10.39 3.63 6.74
CA GLY A 25 -10.64 3.91 8.16
C GLY A 25 -9.45 3.57 9.08
N PHE A 26 -8.34 3.08 8.53
CA PHE A 26 -7.09 2.78 9.25
C PHE A 26 -5.90 2.81 8.30
N VAL A 27 -4.69 2.94 8.86
CA VAL A 27 -3.43 2.82 8.09
C VAL A 27 -3.08 1.35 7.93
N LEU A 28 -2.77 0.91 6.71
CA LEU A 28 -2.47 -0.50 6.42
C LEU A 28 -1.18 -0.93 7.12
N ASN A 29 -1.14 -2.17 7.62
CA ASN A 29 0.06 -2.71 8.29
C ASN A 29 1.30 -2.67 7.39
N THR A 30 1.15 -2.95 6.09
CA THR A 30 2.25 -2.84 5.10
C THR A 30 2.77 -1.41 4.98
N THR A 31 1.89 -0.41 5.03
CA THR A 31 2.26 1.00 5.06
C THR A 31 3.05 1.33 6.33
N LYS A 32 2.59 0.88 7.50
CA LYS A 32 3.29 1.12 8.78
C LYS A 32 4.68 0.48 8.80
N VAL A 33 4.85 -0.70 8.21
CA VAL A 33 6.16 -1.36 8.05
C VAL A 33 7.05 -0.59 7.06
N GLN A 34 6.52 -0.14 5.93
CA GLN A 34 7.29 0.63 4.95
C GLN A 34 7.57 2.07 5.39
N ALA A 35 6.81 2.61 6.34
CA ALA A 35 6.99 3.95 6.87
C ALA A 35 8.36 4.14 7.56
N HIS A 36 9.05 3.06 7.92
CA HIS A 36 10.44 3.12 8.37
C HIS A 36 11.41 3.64 7.30
N THR A 37 11.03 3.55 6.03
CA THR A 37 11.79 4.05 4.88
C THR A 37 10.86 4.80 3.92
N PRO A 38 10.41 6.03 4.26
CA PRO A 38 9.35 6.74 3.52
C PRO A 38 9.60 6.89 2.02
N GLY A 39 10.86 7.07 1.60
CA GLY A 39 11.23 7.12 0.17
C GLY A 39 10.95 5.82 -0.57
N ILE A 40 11.24 4.67 0.05
CA ILE A 40 10.94 3.33 -0.52
C ILE A 40 9.44 3.10 -0.53
N MET A 41 8.74 3.45 0.55
CA MET A 41 7.28 3.38 0.62
C MET A 41 6.62 4.16 -0.53
N LYS A 42 7.07 5.39 -0.77
CA LYS A 42 6.57 6.24 -1.86
C LYS A 42 6.74 5.56 -3.21
N ALA A 43 7.93 5.04 -3.50
CA ALA A 43 8.21 4.33 -4.75
C ALA A 43 7.35 3.08 -4.91
N ALA A 44 7.19 2.27 -3.84
CA ALA A 44 6.35 1.07 -3.86
C ALA A 44 4.88 1.39 -4.15
N LYS A 45 4.32 2.43 -3.52
CA LYS A 45 2.95 2.90 -3.77
C LYS A 45 2.77 3.45 -5.18
N GLN A 46 3.75 4.20 -5.70
CA GLN A 46 3.73 4.68 -7.08
C GLN A 46 3.75 3.54 -8.10
N LEU A 47 4.50 2.48 -7.83
CA LEU A 47 4.52 1.27 -8.65
C LEU A 47 3.15 0.58 -8.65
N SER A 48 2.55 0.33 -7.47
CA SER A 48 1.20 -0.25 -7.38
C SER A 48 0.17 0.59 -8.14
N ALA A 49 0.19 1.91 -7.94
CA ALA A 49 -0.73 2.81 -8.62
C ALA A 49 -0.51 2.86 -10.15
N ALA A 50 0.70 2.57 -10.64
CA ALA A 50 0.95 2.46 -12.08
C ALA A 50 0.28 1.23 -12.69
N VAL A 51 0.25 0.11 -11.95
CA VAL A 51 -0.50 -1.09 -12.37
C VAL A 51 -1.99 -0.79 -12.47
N ASP A 52 -2.57 -0.12 -11.46
CA ASP A 52 -3.99 0.27 -11.47
C ASP A 52 -4.32 1.21 -12.64
N ARG A 53 -3.45 2.18 -12.92
CA ARG A 53 -3.63 3.13 -14.03
C ARG A 53 -3.48 2.52 -15.42
N SER A 54 -2.84 1.34 -15.54
CA SER A 54 -2.61 0.70 -16.85
C SER A 54 -3.91 0.41 -17.59
N GLY A 55 -5.00 0.12 -16.87
CA GLY A 55 -6.32 -0.16 -17.44
C GLY A 55 -6.37 -1.42 -18.32
N LEU A 56 -5.31 -2.24 -18.32
CA LEU A 56 -5.24 -3.44 -19.16
C LEU A 56 -6.17 -4.56 -18.70
N LEU A 57 -6.59 -4.53 -17.43
CA LEU A 57 -7.54 -5.45 -16.83
C LEU A 57 -8.67 -4.66 -16.16
N SER A 58 -9.87 -5.26 -16.09
CA SER A 58 -10.92 -4.73 -15.22
C SER A 58 -10.46 -4.80 -13.76
N ARG A 59 -11.05 -3.97 -12.88
CA ARG A 59 -10.67 -3.91 -11.46
C ARG A 59 -10.89 -5.25 -10.76
N GLU A 60 -11.99 -5.92 -11.09
CA GLU A 60 -12.36 -7.22 -10.56
C GLU A 60 -11.34 -8.29 -10.96
N LEU A 61 -10.93 -8.30 -12.23
CA LEU A 61 -9.94 -9.25 -12.72
C LEU A 61 -8.55 -8.98 -12.13
N LEU A 62 -8.15 -7.71 -11.99
CA LEU A 62 -6.89 -7.34 -11.35
C LEU A 62 -6.83 -7.82 -9.89
N ALA A 63 -7.92 -7.66 -9.13
CA ALA A 63 -8.01 -8.16 -7.76
C ALA A 63 -7.89 -9.70 -7.69
N LEU A 64 -8.50 -10.43 -8.62
CA LEU A 64 -8.35 -11.89 -8.71
C LEU A 64 -6.92 -12.32 -9.05
N VAL A 65 -6.22 -11.56 -9.91
CA VAL A 65 -4.80 -11.81 -10.21
C VAL A 65 -3.95 -11.62 -8.96
N TYR A 66 -4.15 -10.54 -8.19
CA TYR A 66 -3.44 -10.33 -6.93
C TYR A 66 -3.68 -11.46 -5.93
N LEU A 67 -4.93 -11.88 -5.75
CA LEU A 67 -5.27 -13.02 -4.89
C LEU A 67 -4.58 -14.30 -5.37
N ARG A 68 -4.61 -14.59 -6.67
CA ARG A 68 -3.99 -15.80 -7.22
C ARG A 68 -2.48 -15.82 -6.99
N VAL A 69 -1.80 -14.69 -7.20
CA VAL A 69 -0.36 -14.56 -6.97
C VAL A 69 -0.02 -14.72 -5.48
N ALA A 70 -0.79 -14.09 -4.59
CA ALA A 70 -0.61 -14.22 -3.14
C ALA A 70 -0.72 -15.68 -2.69
N LEU A 71 -1.73 -16.41 -3.17
CA LEU A 71 -1.94 -17.83 -2.87
C LEU A 71 -0.79 -18.72 -3.38
N ILE A 72 -0.27 -18.45 -4.59
CA ILE A 72 0.89 -19.20 -5.13
C ILE A 72 2.13 -19.01 -4.25
N ASN A 73 2.33 -17.80 -3.72
CA ASN A 73 3.48 -17.47 -2.88
C ASN A 73 3.26 -17.77 -1.40
N GLY A 74 2.08 -18.26 -0.99
CA GLY A 74 1.74 -18.48 0.41
C GLY A 74 1.67 -17.20 1.25
N CYS A 75 1.39 -16.06 0.63
CA CYS A 75 1.24 -14.78 1.34
C CYS A 75 -0.15 -14.72 2.00
N PRO A 76 -0.25 -14.67 3.34
CA PRO A 76 -1.53 -14.67 4.05
C PRO A 76 -2.13 -13.27 4.21
N PHE A 77 -1.37 -12.23 3.85
CA PHE A 77 -1.74 -10.82 3.94
C PHE A 77 -2.09 -10.27 2.56
#